data_AF-A0A0N5BE24-F1
#
_entry.id   AF-A0A0N5BE24-F1
#
_cell.length_a   1.000
_cell.length_b   1.000
_cell.length_c   1.000
_cell.angle_alpha   90.00
_cell.angle_beta   90.00
_cell.angle_gamma   90.00
#
_symmetry.space_group_name_H-M   'P 1'
#
loop_
_entity.id
_entity.type
_entity.pdbx_description
1 polymer ?
#
loop_
_entity_poly.entity_id
_entity_poly.type
_entity_poly.pdbx_seq_one_letter_code
_entity_poly.pdbx_strand_id
1 'polypeptide(L)'
;ERLRYTPLGWANTYELSDADLRVACDTLDAVVDINAAKRSNVDPENLPWSTFQTLLSQCIYGGKIDNKFDQKLLDCFINKFFYRRDSVIVIFHALM
;
A
#
# COMPACT_ATOMS: atom_id res chain seq x y z
N GLU A 1 -6.06 -13.67 0.16
CA GLU A 1 -7.49 -13.97 0.30
C GLU A 1 -8.14 -13.62 -1.01
N ARG A 2 -8.07 -12.38 -1.51
CA ARG A 2 -8.66 -12.05 -2.83
C ARG A 2 -8.05 -12.80 -4.01
N LEU A 3 -6.74 -13.11 -3.97
CA LEU A 3 -6.07 -13.96 -4.96
C LEU A 3 -6.59 -15.41 -4.99
N ARG A 4 -7.27 -15.88 -3.93
CA ARG A 4 -7.90 -17.21 -3.90
C ARG A 4 -9.19 -17.28 -4.71
N TYR A 5 -9.76 -16.13 -5.07
CA TYR A 5 -11.04 -16.01 -5.76
C TYR A 5 -10.89 -15.52 -7.22
N THR A 6 -9.73 -15.72 -7.84
CA THR A 6 -9.55 -15.47 -9.29
C THR A 6 -10.56 -16.30 -10.10
N PRO A 7 -11.28 -15.73 -11.09
CA PRO A 7 -11.12 -14.39 -11.67
C PRO A 7 -12.03 -13.29 -11.08
N LEU A 8 -12.79 -13.58 -10.02
CA LEU A 8 -13.72 -12.61 -9.39
C LEU A 8 -12.98 -11.58 -8.51
N GLY A 9 -11.91 -12.00 -7.83
CA GLY A 9 -11.14 -11.15 -6.92
C GLY A 9 -10.12 -10.24 -7.62
N TRP A 10 -9.45 -10.80 -8.63
CA TRP A 10 -8.46 -10.20 -9.53
C TRP A 10 -8.62 -10.86 -10.90
N ALA A 11 -8.31 -10.15 -11.99
CA ALA A 11 -8.39 -10.77 -13.32
C ALA A 11 -7.30 -11.84 -13.50
N ASN A 12 -6.10 -11.59 -12.95
CA ASN A 12 -4.96 -12.50 -13.00
C ASN A 12 -4.48 -12.90 -11.59
N THR A 13 -3.78 -14.02 -11.50
CA THR A 13 -3.00 -14.38 -10.31
C THR A 13 -1.68 -13.61 -10.29
N TYR A 14 -1.48 -12.82 -9.23
CA TYR A 14 -0.26 -12.05 -8.98
C TYR A 14 0.54 -12.65 -7.82
N GLU A 15 1.87 -12.59 -7.89
CA GLU A 15 2.76 -13.04 -6.83
C GLU A 15 2.96 -11.95 -5.77
N LEU A 16 1.89 -11.66 -5.03
CA LEU A 16 1.94 -10.80 -3.85
C LEU A 16 2.37 -11.64 -2.64
N SER A 17 3.47 -11.26 -2.02
CA SER A 17 4.13 -12.03 -0.96
C SER A 17 4.39 -11.19 0.30
N ASP A 18 4.75 -11.86 1.39
CA ASP A 18 5.17 -11.19 2.63
C ASP A 18 6.42 -10.30 2.45
N ALA A 19 7.21 -10.56 1.40
CA ALA A 19 8.37 -9.71 1.07
C ALA A 19 7.93 -8.32 0.61
N ASP A 20 6.86 -8.21 -0.18
CA ASP A 20 6.34 -6.93 -0.66
C ASP A 20 5.78 -6.10 0.50
N LEU A 21 5.14 -6.77 1.45
CA LEU A 21 4.69 -6.14 2.67
C LEU A 21 5.85 -5.60 3.49
N ARG A 22 6.92 -6.39 3.67
CA ARG A 22 8.10 -5.92 4.40
C ARG A 22 8.68 -4.66 3.76
N VAL A 23 8.82 -4.65 2.43
CA VAL A 23 9.27 -3.48 1.68
C VAL A 23 8.33 -2.28 1.88
N ALA A 24 7.02 -2.51 1.91
CA ALA A 24 6.04 -1.45 2.20
C ALA A 24 6.19 -0.85 3.60
N CYS A 25 6.41 -1.70 4.62
CA CYS A 25 6.69 -1.26 5.99
C CYS A 25 8.00 -0.48 6.07
N ASP A 26 9.09 -1.02 5.52
CA ASP A 26 10.40 -0.34 5.52
C ASP A 26 10.33 1.02 4.82
N THR A 27 9.55 1.12 3.73
CA THR A 27 9.33 2.38 3.00
C THR A 27 8.53 3.38 3.85
N LEU A 28 7.53 2.92 4.59
CA LEU A 28 6.75 3.78 5.49
C LEU A 28 7.63 4.32 6.61
N ASP A 29 8.42 3.47 7.24
CA ASP A 29 9.35 3.84 8.31
C ASP A 29 10.36 4.87 7.80
N ALA A 30 10.93 4.66 6.61
CA ALA A 30 11.83 5.63 5.99
C ALA A 30 11.15 6.97 5.71
N VAL A 31 9.90 6.98 5.21
CA VAL A 31 9.14 8.21 4.98
C VAL A 31 8.88 8.94 6.30
N VAL A 32 8.52 8.22 7.36
CA VAL A 32 8.30 8.79 8.69
C VAL A 32 9.60 9.37 9.25
N ASP A 33 10.71 8.64 9.19
CA ASP A 33 12.01 9.07 9.70
C ASP A 33 12.53 10.34 8.99
N ILE A 34 12.38 10.40 7.66
CA ILE A 34 12.73 11.57 6.86
C ILE A 34 11.91 12.80 7.30
N ASN A 35 10.61 12.62 7.53
CA ASN A 35 9.72 13.71 7.94
C ASN A 35 9.85 14.07 9.42
N ALA A 36 10.28 13.14 10.26
CA ALA A 36 10.46 13.36 11.70
C ALA A 36 11.64 14.29 12.01
N ALA A 37 12.70 14.29 11.19
CA ALA A 37 13.86 15.18 11.34
C ALA A 37 14.37 15.29 12.80
N LYS A 38 14.46 14.15 13.50
CA LYS A 38 14.85 13.99 14.94
C LYS A 38 13.80 14.40 15.99
N ARG A 39 12.55 14.66 15.60
CA ARG A 39 11.44 14.86 16.54
C ARG A 39 10.88 13.52 16.99
N SER A 40 10.46 13.45 18.24
CA SER A 40 9.85 12.26 18.83
C SER A 40 8.42 12.01 18.31
N ASN A 41 7.75 13.07 17.82
CA ASN A 41 6.38 13.03 17.33
C ASN A 41 6.29 13.79 15.99
N VAL A 42 5.53 13.22 15.06
CA VAL A 42 5.18 13.83 13.77
C VAL A 42 3.68 13.90 13.68
N ASP A 43 3.15 15.08 13.33
CA ASP A 43 1.73 15.18 13.01
C ASP A 43 1.47 14.38 11.73
N PRO A 44 0.53 13.40 11.75
CA PRO A 44 0.20 12.64 10.55
C PRO A 44 -0.24 13.52 9.38
N GLU A 45 -0.74 14.74 9.59
CA GLU A 45 -1.09 15.66 8.49
C GLU A 45 0.13 16.14 7.69
N ASN A 46 1.32 16.12 8.30
CA ASN A 46 2.56 16.53 7.64
C ASN A 46 3.22 15.39 6.86
N LEU A 47 2.69 14.17 6.94
CA LEU A 47 3.24 13.03 6.20
C LEU A 47 2.78 13.09 4.74
N PRO A 48 3.68 12.79 3.77
CA PRO A 48 3.36 12.81 2.35
C PRO A 48 2.60 11.54 1.94
N TRP A 49 1.35 11.41 2.40
CA TRP A 49 0.52 10.23 2.14
C TRP A 49 0.32 9.94 0.66
N SER A 50 0.15 10.97 -0.15
CA SER A 50 0.02 10.83 -1.61
C SER A 50 1.25 10.18 -2.24
N THR A 51 2.44 10.56 -1.78
CA THR A 51 3.70 9.93 -2.20
C THR A 51 3.75 8.46 -1.78
N PHE A 52 3.37 8.17 -0.53
CA PHE A 52 3.35 6.79 -0.03
C PHE A 52 2.35 5.90 -0.79
N GLN A 53 1.14 6.41 -1.02
CA GLN A 53 0.11 5.74 -1.84
C GLN A 53 0.63 5.47 -3.26
N THR A 54 1.35 6.42 -3.86
CA THR A 54 1.93 6.27 -5.19
C THR A 54 3.02 5.20 -5.21
N LEU A 55 3.89 5.15 -4.20
CA LEU A 55 4.93 4.12 -4.07
C LEU A 55 4.32 2.72 -3.94
N LEU A 56 3.28 2.56 -3.12
CA LEU A 56 2.57 1.29 -3.00
C LEU A 56 1.89 0.90 -4.32
N SER A 57 1.19 1.85 -4.93
CA SER A 57 0.43 1.65 -6.16
C SER A 57 1.31 1.31 -7.35
N GLN A 58 2.45 1.98 -7.51
CA GLN A 58 3.25 1.90 -8.75
C GLN A 58 4.52 1.06 -8.59
N CYS A 59 5.18 1.12 -7.44
CA CYS A 59 6.52 0.54 -7.27
C CYS A 59 6.50 -0.81 -6.56
N ILE A 60 5.67 -0.95 -5.51
CA ILE A 60 5.66 -2.18 -4.70
C ILE A 60 4.67 -3.19 -5.27
N TYR A 61 3.38 -2.82 -5.35
CA TYR A 61 2.33 -3.74 -5.77
C TYR A 61 2.02 -3.65 -7.27
N GLY A 62 1.89 -2.45 -7.84
CA GLY A 62 1.52 -2.30 -9.26
C GLY A 62 2.62 -2.67 -10.25
N GLY A 63 3.88 -2.76 -9.83
CA GLY A 63 4.95 -3.27 -10.69
C GLY A 63 4.72 -4.70 -11.17
N LYS A 64 3.86 -5.46 -10.47
CA LYS A 64 3.47 -6.84 -10.80
C LYS A 64 2.14 -6.91 -11.56
N ILE A 65 1.40 -5.81 -11.64
CA ILE A 65 0.06 -5.75 -12.22
C ILE A 65 0.15 -5.23 -13.66
N ASP A 66 -0.18 -6.09 -14.61
CA ASP A 66 -0.19 -5.80 -16.04
C ASP A 66 -1.57 -5.33 -16.54
N ASN A 67 -2.64 -5.64 -15.79
CA ASN A 67 -4.00 -5.30 -16.15
C ASN A 67 -4.41 -3.93 -15.57
N LYS A 68 -4.81 -3.01 -16.45
CA LYS A 68 -5.27 -1.65 -16.08
C LYS A 68 -6.50 -1.64 -15.15
N PHE A 69 -7.37 -2.64 -15.24
CA PHE A 69 -8.53 -2.75 -14.36
C PHE A 69 -8.12 -3.16 -12.94
N ASP A 70 -7.23 -4.14 -12.83
CA ASP A 70 -6.65 -4.58 -11.56
C ASP A 70 -5.81 -3.46 -10.94
N GLN A 71 -5.08 -2.68 -11.75
CA GLN A 71 -4.37 -1.50 -11.25
C GLN A 71 -5.32 -0.47 -10.63
N LYS A 72 -6.45 -0.17 -11.29
CA LYS A 72 -7.48 0.70 -10.72
C LYS A 72 -8.07 0.13 -9.43
N LEU A 73 -8.27 -1.18 -9.37
CA LEU A 73 -8.77 -1.85 -8.17
C LEU A 73 -7.78 -1.71 -7.01
N LEU A 74 -6.48 -1.91 -7.25
CA LEU A 74 -5.41 -1.67 -6.30
C LEU A 74 -5.42 -0.22 -5.81
N ASP A 75 -5.50 0.74 -6.72
CA ASP A 75 -5.53 2.17 -6.40
C ASP A 75 -6.74 2.50 -5.52
N CYS A 76 -7.91 1.92 -5.78
CA CYS A 76 -9.09 2.08 -4.93
C CYS A 76 -8.87 1.54 -3.52
N PHE A 77 -8.22 0.39 -3.35
CA PHE A 77 -7.91 -0.15 -2.02
C PHE A 77 -6.93 0.75 -1.27
N ILE A 78 -5.82 1.10 -1.90
CA ILE A 78 -4.80 1.98 -1.31
C ILE A 78 -5.44 3.30 -0.89
N ASN A 79 -6.19 3.96 -1.77
CA ASN A 79 -6.89 5.18 -1.41
C ASN A 79 -7.87 4.97 -0.25
N LYS A 80 -8.65 3.89 -0.25
CA LYS A 80 -9.61 3.63 0.85
C LYS A 80 -8.94 3.43 2.20
N PHE A 81 -7.82 2.70 2.27
CA PHE A 81 -7.13 2.43 3.53
C PHE A 81 -6.29 3.61 4.01
N PHE A 82 -5.68 4.37 3.09
CA PHE A 82 -4.80 5.48 3.45
C PHE A 82 -5.49 6.86 3.45
N TYR A 83 -6.78 6.96 3.08
CA TYR A 83 -7.56 8.19 3.21
C TYR A 83 -8.00 8.47 4.66
N ARG A 84 -8.09 7.44 5.50
CA ARG A 84 -8.48 7.58 6.91
C ARG A 84 -7.31 7.27 7.82
N ARG A 85 -6.87 8.30 8.56
CA ARG A 85 -5.76 8.42 9.54
C ARG A 85 -5.60 7.25 10.53
N ASP A 86 -6.55 6.31 10.59
CA ASP A 86 -6.66 5.24 11.59
C ASP A 86 -6.11 3.87 11.16
N SER A 87 -5.62 3.72 9.92
CA SER A 87 -5.53 2.37 9.29
C SER A 87 -4.14 1.84 8.97
N VAL A 88 -3.07 2.29 9.64
CA VAL A 88 -1.71 1.74 9.43
C VAL A 88 -1.64 0.23 9.73
N ILE A 89 -2.57 -0.29 10.54
CA ILE A 89 -2.64 -1.72 10.92
C ILE A 89 -3.54 -2.57 9.98
N VAL A 90 -4.41 -1.97 9.16
CA VAL A 90 -5.48 -2.71 8.45
C VAL A 90 -5.03 -3.29 7.10
N ILE A 91 -3.88 -2.86 6.57
CA ILE A 91 -3.38 -3.24 5.24
C ILE A 91 -3.17 -4.77 5.12
N PHE A 92 -2.80 -5.43 6.23
CA PHE A 92 -2.50 -6.87 6.25
C PHE A 92 -3.72 -7.75 5.95
N HIS A 93 -4.92 -7.37 6.41
CA HIS A 93 -6.12 -8.22 6.28
C HIS A 93 -6.91 -7.94 4.99
N ALA A 94 -6.62 -6.84 4.28
CA ALA A 94 -7.45 -6.43 3.15
C ALA A 94 -6.91 -6.83 1.77
N LEU A 95 -5.59 -7.02 1.66
CA LEU A 95 -4.90 -7.38 0.41
C LEU A 95 -4.55 -8.87 0.33
N MET A 96 -4.23 -9.47 1.48
CA MET A 96 -4.05 -10.91 1.67
C MET A 96 -5.37 -11.59 1.88
#